data_AF-A0A925W6S7-F1
#
_entry.id   AF-A0A925W6S7-F1
#
_cell.length_a   1.000
_cell.length_b   1.000
_cell.length_c   1.000
_cell.angle_alpha   90.00
_cell.angle_beta   90.00
_cell.angle_gamma   90.00
#
_symmetry.space_group_name_H-M   'P 1'
#
loop_
_entity.id
_entity.type
_entity.pdbx_description
1 polymer ?
#
loop_
_entity_poly.entity_id
_entity_poly.type
_entity_poly.pdbx_seq_one_letter_code
_entity_poly.pdbx_strand_id
1 'polypeptide(L)' 'MDDDHRPDVRLHAPCAGVVVVRVAGSVEEGAARGLHDTLHSQLPRATHVILDLADVRA' A
#
# COMPACT_ATOMS: atom_id res chain seq x y z
N MET A 1 4.97 -22.17 -5.47
CA MET A 1 3.97 -21.21 -4.96
C MET A 1 4.59 -19.86 -5.16
N ASP A 2 4.30 -19.25 -6.31
CA ASP A 2 4.91 -18.02 -6.77
C ASP A 2 4.42 -16.85 -5.89
N ASP A 3 5.32 -16.33 -5.07
CA ASP A 3 5.14 -15.09 -4.30
C ASP A 3 5.36 -13.84 -5.17
N ASP A 4 5.28 -13.99 -6.50
CA ASP A 4 5.82 -13.06 -7.50
C ASP A 4 4.79 -12.05 -8.05
N HIS A 5 3.56 -12.06 -7.53
CA HIS A 5 2.49 -11.14 -7.95
C HIS A 5 2.05 -10.18 -6.83
N ARG A 6 2.87 -9.96 -5.79
CA ARG A 6 2.55 -8.93 -4.78
C ARG A 6 3.02 -7.56 -5.27
N PRO A 7 2.22 -6.50 -5.11
CA PRO A 7 2.66 -5.17 -5.43
C PRO A 7 3.76 -4.77 -4.43
N ASP A 8 4.77 -4.03 -4.88
CA ASP A 8 5.78 -3.47 -3.97
C ASP A 8 5.09 -2.37 -3.15
N VAL A 9 4.79 -2.69 -1.88
CA VAL A 9 4.13 -1.77 -0.95
C VAL A 9 5.13 -1.30 0.09
N ARG A 10 5.32 0.01 0.17
CA ARG A 10 6.23 0.65 1.13
C ARG A 10 5.49 1.62 2.02
N LEU A 11 5.77 1.54 3.32
CA LEU A 11 5.19 2.42 4.34
C LEU A 11 6.22 3.46 4.76
N HIS A 12 5.81 4.73 4.77
CA HIS A 12 6.60 5.84 5.26
C HIS A 12 5.75 6.76 6.14
N ALA A 13 6.27 7.20 7.28
CA ALA A 13 5.58 8.10 8.20
C ALA A 13 6.33 9.45 8.26
N PRO A 14 5.97 10.44 7.43
CA PRO A 14 6.72 11.70 7.34
C PRO A 14 6.54 12.58 8.58
N CYS A 15 5.42 12.47 9.27
CA CYS A 15 5.12 13.19 10.51
C CYS A 15 4.05 12.45 11.34
N ALA A 16 3.84 12.93 12.57
CA ALA A 16 2.88 12.31 13.49
C ALA A 16 1.46 12.29 12.90
N GLY A 17 0.83 11.12 12.91
CA GLY A 17 -0.53 10.93 12.41
C GLY A 17 -0.67 10.84 10.89
N VAL A 18 0.43 10.87 10.13
CA VAL A 18 0.42 10.70 8.67
C VAL A 18 1.20 9.45 8.29
N VAL A 19 0.59 8.58 7.49
CA VAL A 19 1.24 7.43 6.87
C VAL A 19 1.05 7.53 5.36
N VAL A 20 2.15 7.41 4.62
CA VAL A 20 2.19 7.28 3.16
C VAL A 20 2.41 5.82 2.82
N VAL A 21 1.50 5.27 2.02
CA VAL A 21 1.57 3.92 1.46
C VAL A 21 1.87 4.06 -0.02
N ARG A 22 3.13 3.79 -0.41
CA ARG A 22 3.54 3.80 -1.82
C ARG A 22 3.34 2.42 -2.42
N VAL A 23 2.68 2.38 -3.57
CA VAL A 23 2.42 1.16 -4.33
C VAL A 23 3.12 1.28 -5.66
N ALA A 24 3.91 0.26 -6.01
CA ALA A 24 4.56 0.15 -7.30
C ALA A 24 4.29 -1.21 -7.96
N GLY A 25 4.21 -1.23 -9.29
CA GLY A 25 3.95 -2.45 -10.07
C GLY A 25 2.49 -2.60 -10.50
N SER A 26 2.06 -3.84 -10.75
CA SER A 26 0.68 -4.17 -11.14
C SER A 26 -0.16 -4.52 -9.91
N VAL A 27 -1.42 -4.09 -9.89
CA VAL A 27 -2.39 -4.45 -8.83
C VAL A 27 -3.42 -5.41 -9.42
N GLU A 28 -3.03 -6.68 -9.49
CA GLU A 28 -3.89 -7.78 -9.92
C GLU A 28 -4.80 -8.27 -8.76
N GLU A 29 -5.77 -9.14 -9.05
CA GLU A 29 -6.76 -9.58 -8.06
C GLU A 29 -6.13 -10.18 -6.78
N GLY A 30 -5.03 -10.93 -6.92
CA GLY A 30 -4.27 -11.47 -5.79
C GLY A 30 -3.50 -10.40 -4.99
N ALA A 31 -3.01 -9.37 -5.68
CA ALA A 31 -2.29 -8.23 -5.11
C ALA A 31 -3.21 -7.29 -4.33
N ALA A 32 -4.42 -7.07 -4.84
CA ALA A 32 -5.39 -6.14 -4.28
C ALA A 32 -5.78 -6.47 -2.83
N ARG A 33 -5.87 -7.76 -2.49
CA ARG A 33 -6.20 -8.19 -1.12
C ARG A 33 -5.08 -7.85 -0.12
N GLY A 34 -3.82 -8.08 -0.49
CA GLY A 34 -2.68 -7.71 0.36
C GLY A 34 -2.55 -6.20 0.56
N LEU A 35 -2.84 -5.42 -0.49
CA LEU A 35 -2.90 -3.96 -0.41
C LEU A 35 -4.04 -3.50 0.50
N HIS A 36 -5.24 -4.10 0.38
CA HIS A 36 -6.37 -3.84 1.26
C HIS A 36 -6.01 -4.05 2.73
N ASP A 37 -5.43 -5.22 3.06
CA ASP A 37 -5.09 -5.56 4.45
C ASP A 37 -4.01 -4.63 5.01
N THR A 38 -3.05 -4.24 4.17
CA THR A 38 -2.03 -3.24 4.54
C THR A 38 -2.67 -1.90 4.84
N LEU A 39 -3.53 -1.37 3.97
CA LEU A 39 -4.21 -0.10 4.19
C LEU A 39 -5.10 -0.14 5.42
N HIS A 40 -5.89 -1.20 5.58
CA HIS A 40 -6.78 -1.37 6.72
C HIS A 40 -6.03 -1.35 8.06
N SER A 41 -4.83 -1.93 8.10
CA SER A 41 -3.98 -1.92 9.31
C SER A 41 -3.44 -0.52 9.68
N GLN A 42 -3.40 0.42 8.73
CA GLN A 42 -2.92 1.79 8.97
C GLN A 42 -4.04 2.73 9.43
N LEU A 43 -5.29 2.51 9.02
CA LEU A 43 -6.44 3.35 9.38
C LEU A 43 -6.59 3.64 10.88
N PRO A 44 -6.40 2.68 11.82
CA PRO A 44 -6.49 2.98 13.25
C PRO A 44 -5.22 3.64 13.82
N ARG A 45 -4.10 3.65 13.08
CA ARG A 45 -2.79 4.12 13.55
C ARG A 45 -2.44 5.52 13.08
N ALA A 46 -3.11 6.00 12.03
CA ALA A 46 -2.86 7.28 11.41
C ALA A 46 -4.15 8.06 11.26
N THR A 47 -4.10 9.36 11.50
CA THR A 47 -5.20 10.28 11.22
C THR A 47 -5.37 10.49 9.71
N HIS A 48 -4.27 10.38 8.96
CA HIS A 48 -4.25 10.50 7.51
C HIS A 48 -3.46 9.34 6.90
N VAL A 49 -4.08 8.65 5.95
CA VAL A 49 -3.42 7.64 5.10
C VAL A 49 -3.40 8.16 3.67
N ILE A 50 -2.20 8.39 3.14
CA ILE A 50 -1.97 8.84 1.77
C ILE A 50 -1.59 7.61 0.95
N LEU A 51 -2.35 7.31 -0.10
CA LEU A 51 -2.04 6.25 -1.03
C LEU A 51 -1.35 6.84 -2.27
N ASP A 52 -0.07 6.56 -2.43
CA ASP A 52 0.73 6.98 -3.58
C ASP A 52 0.77 5.88 -4.63
N LEU A 53 0.21 6.18 -5.80
CA LEU A 53 0.05 5.27 -6.94
C LEU A 53 0.90 5.69 -8.15
N ALA A 54 1.87 6.60 -7.98
CA ALA A 54 2.63 7.16 -9.09
C ALA A 54 3.38 6.11 -9.93
N ASP A 55 3.73 4.97 -9.33
CA ASP A 55 4.46 3.87 -9.97
C ASP A 55 3.58 2.64 -10.29
N VAL A 56 2.25 2.78 -10.17
CA VAL A 56 1.32 1.70 -10.54
C VAL A 56 1.12 1.68 -12.05
N ARG A 57 1.26 0.49 -12.64
CA ARG A 57 1.02 0.26 -14.07
C ARG A 57 -0.44 -0.11 -14.28
N ALA A 58 -1.05 0.49 -15.31
CA ALA A 58 -2.41 0.17 -15.76
C ALA A 58 -2.41 -1.06 -16.69
#